data_AF-K1TJ77-F1
#
_entry.id   AF-K1TJ77-F1
#
_cell.length_a   1.000
_cell.length_b   1.000
_cell.length_c   1.000
_cell.angle_alpha   90.00
_cell.angle_beta   90.00
_cell.angle_gamma   90.00
#
_symmetry.space_group_name_H-M   'P 1'
#
loop_
_entity.id
_entity.type
_entity.pdbx_description
1 polymer ?
#
loop_
_entity_poly.entity_id
_entity_poly.type
_entity_poly.pdbx_seq_one_letter_code
_entity_poly.pdbx_strand_id
1 'polypeptide(L)'
;GTNFGRWVNRGARGIAVFADENRSRQRLTHYFDISDTHESRYSRTVPIWDMRQEYEADVIETLESTFGEIENKSSLAEAIMGAARNAAEDNIPDYLQDLYYATEGSSFEEVEEDIVAFIYKNVVTNSVAYMMMSRLGVDTDGYFELDDFRDVTNFNTQETLNALGFATSDIAEMGLTEISKTITALNRQNRIIVGQDRNEYNKVENNDERSLDNERTDLHDGGRLQPSESETSTAAGSDVGQIRSDEERVSEGTSQSPLLQSPDEGRTDTALGGSGT
;
A
#
# COMPACT_ATOMS: atom_id res chain seq x y z
N GLY A 1 -13.82 -5.09 8.84
CA GLY A 1 -14.47 -4.69 7.57
C GLY A 1 -13.43 -4.05 6.68
N THR A 2 -13.70 -3.92 5.38
CA THR A 2 -12.74 -3.28 4.45
C THR A 2 -12.78 -1.75 4.58
N ASN A 3 -11.62 -1.09 4.61
CA ASN A 3 -11.54 0.38 4.71
C ASN A 3 -12.12 1.11 3.49
N PHE A 4 -12.28 0.40 2.37
CA PHE A 4 -12.77 0.92 1.09
C PHE A 4 -14.22 0.56 0.78
N GLY A 5 -14.96 -0.10 1.68
CA GLY A 5 -16.38 -0.44 1.47
C GLY A 5 -16.65 -1.50 0.38
N ARG A 6 -15.61 -2.23 -0.03
CA ARG A 6 -15.66 -3.36 -0.99
C ARG A 6 -15.91 -4.69 -0.25
N TRP A 7 -16.36 -5.73 -0.95
CA TRP A 7 -16.55 -7.06 -0.38
C TRP A 7 -15.82 -8.13 -1.21
N VAL A 8 -15.29 -9.15 -0.53
CA VAL A 8 -14.45 -10.18 -1.14
C VAL A 8 -15.31 -11.18 -1.93
N ASN A 9 -14.85 -11.54 -3.12
CA ASN A 9 -15.55 -12.47 -4.01
C ASN A 9 -15.62 -13.87 -3.39
N ARG A 10 -16.74 -14.58 -3.57
CA ARG A 10 -16.94 -15.90 -2.97
C ARG A 10 -15.96 -16.92 -3.57
N GLY A 11 -14.97 -17.35 -2.78
CA GLY A 11 -13.95 -18.31 -3.18
C GLY A 11 -12.60 -17.70 -3.55
N ALA A 12 -12.48 -16.36 -3.50
CA ALA A 12 -11.22 -15.64 -3.57
C ALA A 12 -10.20 -16.16 -2.54
N ARG A 13 -8.91 -16.09 -2.89
CA ARG A 13 -7.81 -16.57 -2.02
C ARG A 13 -6.97 -15.39 -1.58
N GLY A 14 -7.05 -15.06 -0.29
CA GLY A 14 -6.24 -14.01 0.30
C GLY A 14 -4.84 -14.50 0.71
N ILE A 15 -3.88 -13.58 0.70
CA ILE A 15 -2.56 -13.79 1.30
C ILE A 15 -2.67 -13.46 2.80
N ALA A 16 -2.26 -14.40 3.65
CA ALA A 16 -2.22 -14.21 5.10
C ALA A 16 -0.84 -13.68 5.52
N VAL A 17 -0.81 -12.55 6.21
CA VAL A 17 0.41 -11.83 6.63
C VAL A 17 0.32 -11.54 8.13
N PHE A 18 1.45 -11.61 8.84
CA PHE A 18 1.50 -11.20 10.25
C PHE A 18 1.33 -9.69 10.37
N ALA A 19 0.53 -9.25 11.34
CA ALA A 19 -0.03 -7.89 11.39
C ALA A 19 0.56 -7.00 12.50
N ASP A 20 1.68 -7.40 13.09
CA ASP A 20 2.33 -6.78 14.25
C ASP A 20 3.77 -7.32 14.33
N GLU A 21 4.80 -6.47 14.30
CA GLU A 21 6.19 -6.91 14.57
C GLU A 21 6.33 -7.45 16.00
N ASN A 22 5.48 -6.98 16.92
CA ASN A 22 5.60 -7.27 18.33
C ASN A 22 5.23 -8.73 18.63
N ARG A 23 6.28 -9.56 18.79
CA ARG A 23 6.22 -11.02 18.99
C ARG A 23 5.20 -11.51 20.05
N SER A 24 4.73 -10.64 20.93
CA SER A 24 3.73 -10.94 21.97
C SER A 24 2.32 -11.28 21.45
N ARG A 25 1.89 -10.82 20.26
CA ARG A 25 0.54 -11.10 19.71
C ARG A 25 0.50 -11.20 18.17
N GLN A 26 1.14 -12.22 17.62
CA GLN A 26 0.98 -12.58 16.20
C GLN A 26 -0.51 -12.70 15.80
N ARG A 27 -0.98 -11.77 14.97
CA ARG A 27 -2.30 -11.77 14.34
C ARG A 27 -2.13 -11.91 12.84
N LEU A 28 -2.98 -12.70 12.18
CA LEU A 28 -2.98 -12.84 10.72
C LEU A 28 -4.00 -11.90 10.08
N THR A 29 -3.52 -10.90 9.35
CA THR A 29 -4.33 -10.10 8.43
C THR A 29 -4.38 -10.79 7.08
N HIS A 30 -5.57 -10.87 6.47
CA HIS A 30 -5.75 -11.44 5.15
C HIS A 30 -5.95 -10.33 4.12
N TYR A 31 -5.02 -10.20 3.19
CA TYR A 31 -5.07 -9.28 2.06
C TYR A 31 -5.65 -10.01 0.85
N PHE A 32 -6.47 -9.33 0.06
CA PHE A 32 -7.08 -9.87 -1.16
C PHE A 32 -6.79 -8.91 -2.31
N ASP A 33 -6.55 -9.45 -3.51
CA ASP A 33 -6.39 -8.61 -4.70
C ASP A 33 -7.67 -7.81 -4.97
N ILE A 34 -7.54 -6.61 -5.55
CA ILE A 34 -8.69 -5.74 -5.79
C ILE A 34 -9.68 -6.33 -6.80
N SER A 35 -9.21 -7.08 -7.80
CA SER A 35 -10.08 -7.79 -8.76
C SER A 35 -10.89 -8.90 -8.11
N ASP A 36 -10.33 -9.48 -7.03
CA ASP A 36 -11.00 -10.41 -6.11
C ASP A 36 -11.98 -9.71 -5.12
N THR A 37 -12.30 -8.43 -5.35
CA THR A 37 -13.30 -7.67 -4.57
C THR A 37 -14.30 -6.89 -5.41
N HIS A 38 -15.58 -7.06 -5.09
CA HIS A 38 -16.69 -6.29 -5.66
C HIS A 38 -16.97 -4.99 -4.91
N GLU A 39 -17.51 -4.01 -5.63
CA GLU A 39 -17.97 -2.74 -5.08
C GLU A 39 -19.36 -2.87 -4.45
N SER A 40 -19.56 -2.17 -3.33
CA SER A 40 -20.87 -1.86 -2.76
C SER A 40 -21.27 -0.41 -3.04
N ARG A 41 -22.53 -0.07 -2.70
CA ARG A 41 -23.07 1.31 -2.65
C ARG A 41 -22.30 2.33 -1.79
N TYR A 42 -21.33 1.87 -0.99
CA TYR A 42 -20.49 2.70 -0.11
C TYR A 42 -19.00 2.62 -0.47
N SER A 43 -18.66 2.11 -1.65
CA SER A 43 -17.26 1.96 -2.06
C SER A 43 -16.55 3.29 -2.15
N ARG A 44 -15.30 3.30 -1.71
CA ARG A 44 -14.32 4.35 -2.00
C ARG A 44 -13.38 3.83 -3.06
N THR A 45 -12.99 4.68 -4.01
CA THR A 45 -11.91 4.38 -4.95
C THR A 45 -10.65 4.02 -4.17
N VAL A 46 -10.08 2.85 -4.46
CA VAL A 46 -8.76 2.48 -3.94
C VAL A 46 -7.72 3.31 -4.72
N PRO A 47 -6.79 4.01 -4.06
CA PRO A 47 -5.78 4.83 -4.73
C PRO A 47 -4.67 3.93 -5.30
N ILE A 48 -5.00 3.19 -6.36
CA ILE A 48 -4.01 2.46 -7.16
C ILE A 48 -3.22 3.49 -7.97
N TRP A 49 -1.90 3.33 -7.93
CA TRP A 49 -0.94 4.07 -8.72
C TRP A 49 -0.10 3.07 -9.51
N ASP A 50 0.23 3.43 -10.74
CA ASP A 50 1.03 2.63 -11.66
C ASP A 50 2.15 3.51 -12.21
N MET A 51 3.35 2.95 -12.33
CA MET A 51 4.48 3.66 -12.90
C MET A 51 4.30 3.85 -14.41
N ARG A 52 4.82 4.96 -14.93
CA ARG A 52 4.85 5.27 -16.37
C ARG A 52 6.14 5.97 -16.70
N GLN A 53 6.63 5.76 -17.93
CA GLN A 53 7.81 6.44 -18.46
C GLN A 53 7.67 7.98 -18.42
N GLU A 54 6.43 8.50 -18.52
CA GLU A 54 6.14 9.95 -18.40
C GLU A 54 6.41 10.54 -17.00
N TYR A 55 6.67 9.71 -15.97
CA TYR A 55 7.00 10.13 -14.59
C TYR A 55 8.43 9.77 -14.18
N GLU A 56 9.27 9.24 -15.09
CA GLU A 56 10.59 8.71 -14.73
C GLU A 56 11.51 9.76 -14.11
N ALA A 57 11.52 10.98 -14.64
CA ALA A 57 12.33 12.08 -14.11
C ALA A 57 11.91 12.49 -12.69
N ASP A 58 10.62 12.75 -12.46
CA ASP A 58 10.07 13.14 -11.16
C ASP A 58 10.27 12.04 -10.10
N VAL A 59 10.23 10.77 -10.50
CA VAL A 59 10.49 9.62 -9.61
C VAL A 59 11.97 9.51 -9.25
N ILE A 60 12.88 9.75 -10.20
CA ILE A 60 14.33 9.81 -9.92
C ILE A 60 14.67 10.98 -8.99
N GLU A 61 14.07 12.17 -9.21
CA GLU A 61 14.21 13.33 -8.30
C GLU A 61 13.61 13.03 -6.91
N THR A 62 12.47 12.34 -6.85
CA THR A 62 11.87 11.88 -5.58
C THR A 62 12.84 10.97 -4.81
N LEU A 63 13.44 9.98 -5.48
CA LEU A 63 14.40 9.06 -4.86
C LEU A 63 15.61 9.80 -4.29
N GLU A 64 16.24 10.69 -5.06
CA GLU A 64 17.39 11.49 -4.59
C GLU A 64 17.02 12.47 -3.46
N SER A 65 15.83 13.09 -3.52
CA SER A 65 15.36 13.94 -2.42
C SER A 65 15.02 13.19 -1.13
N THR A 66 14.77 11.88 -1.22
CA THR A 66 14.41 11.00 -0.08
C THR A 66 15.65 10.36 0.54
N PHE A 67 16.60 9.92 -0.27
CA PHE A 67 17.75 9.10 0.14
C PHE A 67 19.12 9.74 -0.14
N GLY A 68 19.17 11.05 -0.39
CA GLY A 68 20.41 11.77 -0.65
C GLY A 68 20.99 11.57 -2.06
N GLU A 69 22.19 12.07 -2.29
CA GLU A 69 22.83 12.13 -3.62
C GLU A 69 23.01 10.73 -4.24
N ILE A 70 22.55 10.58 -5.48
CA ILE A 70 22.61 9.31 -6.22
C ILE A 70 23.65 9.43 -7.35
N GLU A 71 24.70 8.59 -7.26
CA GLU A 71 25.85 8.57 -8.17
C GLU A 71 25.46 8.37 -9.65
N ASN A 72 24.55 7.43 -9.91
CA ASN A 72 24.09 7.10 -11.27
C ASN A 72 22.57 7.24 -11.39
N LYS A 73 22.15 8.17 -12.25
CA LYS A 73 20.74 8.48 -12.57
C LYS A 73 20.47 8.36 -14.08
N SER A 74 21.24 7.51 -14.78
CA SER A 74 21.12 7.32 -16.23
C SER A 74 19.89 6.50 -16.66
N SER A 75 19.24 5.80 -15.70
CA SER A 75 17.93 5.17 -15.83
C SER A 75 17.24 5.11 -14.47
N LEU A 76 15.93 4.84 -14.47
CA LEU A 76 15.18 4.53 -13.25
C LEU A 76 15.82 3.39 -12.43
N ALA A 77 16.35 2.35 -13.09
CA ALA A 77 16.93 1.19 -12.42
C ALA A 77 18.21 1.56 -11.66
N GLU A 78 19.13 2.29 -12.30
CA GLU A 78 20.35 2.80 -11.66
C GLU A 78 20.03 3.71 -10.47
N ALA A 79 19.00 4.56 -10.62
CA ALA A 79 18.54 5.41 -9.52
C ALA A 79 17.96 4.60 -8.34
N ILE A 80 17.21 3.51 -8.62
CA ILE A 80 16.72 2.60 -7.58
C ILE A 80 17.88 1.88 -6.87
N MET A 81 18.90 1.42 -7.59
CA MET A 81 20.07 0.77 -6.97
C MET A 81 20.85 1.71 -6.05
N GLY A 82 21.07 2.96 -6.48
CA GLY A 82 21.71 3.98 -5.63
C GLY A 82 20.85 4.35 -4.42
N ALA A 83 19.55 4.60 -4.63
CA ALA A 83 18.63 4.92 -3.55
C ALA A 83 18.52 3.79 -2.52
N ALA A 84 18.41 2.53 -2.95
CA ALA A 84 18.35 1.37 -2.05
C ALA A 84 19.63 1.19 -1.24
N ARG A 85 20.80 1.48 -1.83
CA ARG A 85 22.10 1.46 -1.13
C ARG A 85 22.16 2.52 -0.03
N ASN A 86 21.81 3.77 -0.35
CA ASN A 86 21.79 4.86 0.63
C ASN A 86 20.77 4.57 1.74
N ALA A 87 19.55 4.12 1.37
CA ALA A 87 18.50 3.76 2.32
C ALA A 87 18.92 2.62 3.27
N ALA A 88 19.60 1.59 2.75
CA ALA A 88 20.14 0.51 3.57
C ALA A 88 21.30 0.98 4.47
N GLU A 89 22.19 1.83 3.97
CA GLU A 89 23.30 2.39 4.75
C GLU A 89 22.83 3.26 5.93
N ASP A 90 21.82 4.11 5.72
CA ASP A 90 21.27 4.99 6.76
C ASP A 90 20.41 4.25 7.80
N ASN A 91 19.62 3.23 7.41
CA ASN A 91 18.60 2.64 8.28
C ASN A 91 19.01 1.33 8.97
N ILE A 92 19.95 0.54 8.41
CA ILE A 92 20.32 -0.77 8.97
C ILE A 92 20.83 -0.76 10.41
N PRO A 93 21.54 0.27 10.91
CA PRO A 93 21.98 0.31 12.32
C PRO A 93 20.86 0.06 13.34
N ASP A 94 19.64 0.50 13.05
CA ASP A 94 18.47 0.32 13.94
C ASP A 94 17.95 -1.14 13.95
N TYR A 95 18.22 -1.93 12.90
CA TYR A 95 17.80 -3.33 12.76
C TYR A 95 18.85 -4.35 13.21
N LEU A 96 20.13 -3.96 13.35
CA LEU A 96 21.21 -4.90 13.69
C LEU A 96 21.03 -5.57 15.06
N GLN A 97 20.53 -4.83 16.06
CA GLN A 97 20.38 -5.40 17.41
C GLN A 97 19.37 -6.56 17.44
N ASP A 98 18.26 -6.46 16.71
CA ASP A 98 17.24 -7.52 16.62
C ASP A 98 17.71 -8.72 15.79
N LEU A 99 18.62 -8.51 14.81
CA LEU A 99 19.32 -9.60 14.12
C LEU A 99 20.31 -10.30 15.05
N TYR A 100 21.08 -9.57 15.85
CA TYR A 100 22.03 -10.18 16.81
C TYR A 100 21.34 -10.98 17.90
N TYR A 101 20.13 -10.58 18.34
CA TYR A 101 19.28 -11.42 19.21
C TYR A 101 18.61 -12.61 18.49
N ALA A 102 18.79 -12.74 17.17
CA ALA A 102 18.22 -13.83 16.37
C ALA A 102 19.27 -14.86 15.89
N THR A 103 20.57 -14.66 16.15
CA THR A 103 21.63 -15.53 15.59
C THR A 103 21.75 -16.90 16.26
N GLU A 104 21.27 -17.08 17.51
CA GLU A 104 21.29 -18.36 18.22
C GLU A 104 20.55 -19.46 17.43
N GLY A 105 21.24 -20.58 17.16
CA GLY A 105 20.72 -21.68 16.35
C GLY A 105 20.72 -21.46 14.83
N SER A 106 21.30 -20.35 14.34
CA SER A 106 21.36 -20.00 12.91
C SER A 106 22.75 -20.16 12.29
N SER A 107 22.88 -19.97 10.98
CA SER A 107 24.18 -19.91 10.30
C SER A 107 25.10 -18.77 10.79
N PHE A 108 24.57 -17.82 11.58
CA PHE A 108 25.31 -16.69 12.13
C PHE A 108 25.78 -16.86 13.59
N GLU A 109 25.47 -17.97 14.27
CA GLU A 109 25.72 -18.14 15.72
C GLU A 109 27.20 -17.94 16.14
N GLU A 110 28.14 -18.41 15.31
CA GLU A 110 29.59 -18.28 15.55
C GLU A 110 30.28 -17.25 14.62
N VAL A 111 29.52 -16.36 13.98
CA VAL A 111 30.04 -15.38 13.00
C VAL A 111 30.28 -14.01 13.66
N GLU A 112 31.40 -13.36 13.33
CA GLU A 112 31.75 -12.03 13.87
C GLU A 112 30.74 -10.95 13.45
N GLU A 113 30.34 -10.09 14.39
CA GLU A 113 29.21 -9.14 14.22
C GLU A 113 29.36 -8.21 13.00
N ASP A 114 30.58 -7.80 12.66
CA ASP A 114 30.86 -6.95 11.49
C ASP A 114 30.68 -7.71 10.16
N ILE A 115 31.01 -9.00 10.12
CA ILE A 115 30.72 -9.90 8.99
C ILE A 115 29.20 -10.10 8.86
N VAL A 116 28.49 -10.31 9.97
CA VAL A 116 27.00 -10.41 9.98
C VAL A 116 26.39 -9.11 9.46
N ALA A 117 26.84 -7.95 9.93
CA ALA A 117 26.35 -6.65 9.49
C ALA A 117 26.63 -6.35 8.01
N PHE A 118 27.80 -6.75 7.50
CA PHE A 118 28.15 -6.62 6.08
C PHE A 118 27.25 -7.49 5.19
N ILE A 119 27.07 -8.76 5.55
CA ILE A 119 26.18 -9.68 4.84
C ILE A 119 24.74 -9.13 4.86
N TYR A 120 24.26 -8.69 6.02
CA TYR A 120 22.92 -8.13 6.18
C TYR A 120 22.73 -6.88 5.30
N LYS A 121 23.69 -5.95 5.27
CA LYS A 121 23.62 -4.76 4.40
C LYS A 121 23.50 -5.12 2.93
N ASN A 122 24.31 -6.06 2.43
CA ASN A 122 24.27 -6.44 1.02
C ASN A 122 22.92 -7.09 0.66
N VAL A 123 22.45 -8.04 1.47
CA VAL A 123 21.20 -8.77 1.21
C VAL A 123 19.97 -7.86 1.31
N VAL A 124 19.90 -6.97 2.30
CA VAL A 124 18.83 -5.97 2.42
C VAL A 124 18.88 -4.98 1.26
N THR A 125 20.05 -4.43 0.90
CA THR A 125 20.21 -3.51 -0.24
C THR A 125 19.67 -4.11 -1.53
N ASN A 126 20.10 -5.33 -1.87
CA ASN A 126 19.71 -6.01 -3.10
C ASN A 126 18.21 -6.35 -3.11
N SER A 127 17.67 -6.75 -1.96
CA SER A 127 16.24 -7.12 -1.83
C SER A 127 15.31 -5.90 -1.85
N VAL A 128 15.70 -4.77 -1.24
CA VAL A 128 15.00 -3.48 -1.36
C VAL A 128 15.01 -3.00 -2.82
N ALA A 129 16.18 -3.00 -3.47
CA ALA A 129 16.30 -2.60 -4.87
C ALA A 129 15.40 -3.46 -5.79
N TYR A 130 15.44 -4.78 -5.63
CA TYR A 130 14.63 -5.73 -6.39
C TYR A 130 13.13 -5.53 -6.17
N MET A 131 12.69 -5.33 -4.92
CA MET A 131 11.29 -5.05 -4.59
C MET A 131 10.80 -3.73 -5.20
N MET A 132 11.63 -2.68 -5.14
CA MET A 132 11.32 -1.38 -5.73
C MET A 132 11.25 -1.45 -7.26
N MET A 133 12.23 -2.07 -7.92
CA MET A 133 12.21 -2.32 -9.37
C MET A 133 10.96 -3.10 -9.80
N SER A 134 10.69 -4.23 -9.14
CA SER A 134 9.53 -5.09 -9.41
C SER A 134 8.21 -4.33 -9.27
N ARG A 135 8.06 -3.51 -8.22
CA ARG A 135 6.84 -2.72 -8.00
C ARG A 135 6.67 -1.58 -9.02
N LEU A 136 7.77 -1.06 -9.56
CA LEU A 136 7.79 -0.01 -10.58
C LEU A 136 7.74 -0.56 -12.03
N GLY A 137 7.73 -1.88 -12.22
CA GLY A 137 7.68 -2.51 -13.54
C GLY A 137 9.00 -2.43 -14.31
N VAL A 138 10.12 -2.26 -13.59
CA VAL A 138 11.47 -2.37 -14.15
C VAL A 138 11.83 -3.85 -14.31
N ASP A 139 12.38 -4.21 -15.47
CA ASP A 139 12.91 -5.55 -15.73
C ASP A 139 14.20 -5.77 -14.93
N THR A 140 14.20 -6.78 -14.06
CA THR A 140 15.29 -7.08 -13.12
C THR A 140 16.37 -8.00 -13.69
N ASP A 141 16.09 -8.73 -14.78
CA ASP A 141 16.99 -9.76 -15.34
C ASP A 141 18.33 -9.18 -15.85
N GLY A 142 18.41 -7.85 -16.03
CA GLY A 142 19.63 -7.13 -16.42
C GLY A 142 20.43 -6.49 -15.29
N TYR A 143 19.97 -6.59 -14.03
CA TYR A 143 20.54 -5.86 -12.88
C TYR A 143 20.98 -6.73 -11.69
N PHE A 144 20.59 -8.00 -11.64
CA PHE A 144 20.96 -8.92 -10.56
C PHE A 144 21.39 -10.28 -11.10
N GLU A 145 22.48 -10.81 -10.55
CA GLU A 145 22.95 -12.18 -10.75
C GLU A 145 22.50 -13.09 -9.59
N LEU A 146 22.58 -14.41 -9.76
CA LEU A 146 22.19 -15.37 -8.72
C LEU A 146 23.04 -15.26 -7.42
N ASP A 147 24.28 -14.79 -7.53
CA ASP A 147 25.19 -14.64 -6.38
C ASP A 147 24.77 -13.44 -5.49
N ASP A 148 24.10 -12.43 -6.04
CA ASP A 148 23.64 -11.21 -5.31
C ASP A 148 22.60 -11.50 -4.22
N PHE A 149 21.91 -12.64 -4.31
CA PHE A 149 20.93 -13.12 -3.32
C PHE A 149 21.38 -14.37 -2.58
N ARG A 150 22.60 -14.86 -2.81
CA ARG A 150 23.07 -16.13 -2.26
C ARG A 150 23.06 -16.17 -0.74
N ASP A 151 23.47 -15.07 -0.11
CA ASP A 151 23.56 -14.97 1.35
C ASP A 151 22.20 -14.85 2.05
N VAL A 152 21.08 -14.73 1.31
CA VAL A 152 19.73 -14.96 1.86
C VAL A 152 19.65 -16.33 2.53
N THR A 153 20.40 -17.33 2.02
CA THR A 153 20.42 -18.69 2.59
C THR A 153 21.07 -18.79 3.97
N ASN A 154 21.79 -17.76 4.43
CA ASN A 154 22.34 -17.70 5.79
C ASN A 154 21.25 -17.36 6.84
N PHE A 155 20.18 -16.69 6.43
CA PHE A 155 19.00 -16.44 7.25
C PHE A 155 18.13 -17.70 7.25
N ASN A 156 18.51 -18.68 8.07
CA ASN A 156 17.96 -20.05 8.05
C ASN A 156 17.04 -20.40 9.22
N THR A 157 16.88 -19.51 10.21
CA THR A 157 15.92 -19.63 11.32
C THR A 157 14.69 -18.75 11.08
N GLN A 158 13.59 -19.01 11.78
CA GLN A 158 12.40 -18.15 11.68
C GLN A 158 12.73 -16.72 12.16
N GLU A 159 13.59 -16.61 13.17
CA GLU A 159 14.02 -15.36 13.81
C GLU A 159 14.88 -14.52 12.85
N THR A 160 15.88 -15.13 12.19
CA THR A 160 16.73 -14.45 11.20
C THR A 160 15.95 -14.07 9.93
N LEU A 161 15.08 -14.96 9.43
CA LEU A 161 14.20 -14.66 8.30
C LEU A 161 13.24 -13.50 8.59
N ASN A 162 12.69 -13.43 9.81
CA ASN A 162 11.84 -12.32 10.22
C ASN A 162 12.63 -11.00 10.27
N ALA A 163 13.85 -10.99 10.84
CA ALA A 163 14.69 -9.79 10.90
C ALA A 163 14.97 -9.22 9.48
N LEU A 164 15.41 -10.09 8.56
CA LEU A 164 15.59 -9.73 7.15
C LEU A 164 14.29 -9.24 6.49
N GLY A 165 13.17 -9.92 6.78
CA GLY A 165 11.85 -9.57 6.27
C GLY A 165 11.39 -8.17 6.70
N PHE A 166 11.59 -7.79 7.97
CA PHE A 166 11.24 -6.48 8.50
C PHE A 166 12.09 -5.38 7.84
N ALA A 167 13.42 -5.44 7.97
CA ALA A 167 14.30 -4.41 7.42
C ALA A 167 14.11 -4.19 5.91
N THR A 168 13.93 -5.29 5.14
CA THR A 168 13.65 -5.20 3.70
C THR A 168 12.30 -4.56 3.41
N SER A 169 11.25 -4.94 4.15
CA SER A 169 9.89 -4.43 3.91
C SER A 169 9.77 -2.96 4.26
N ASP A 170 10.28 -2.56 5.42
CA ASP A 170 10.18 -1.20 5.94
C ASP A 170 10.92 -0.20 5.03
N ILE A 171 12.17 -0.50 4.68
CA ILE A 171 13.02 0.37 3.86
C ILE A 171 12.45 0.47 2.43
N ALA A 172 11.90 -0.62 1.89
CA ALA A 172 11.17 -0.57 0.62
C ALA A 172 9.85 0.23 0.72
N GLU A 173 9.11 0.15 1.83
CA GLU A 173 7.89 0.94 2.05
C GLU A 173 8.19 2.45 2.13
N MET A 174 9.31 2.86 2.74
CA MET A 174 9.75 4.27 2.75
C MET A 174 9.84 4.82 1.32
N GLY A 175 10.61 4.17 0.45
CA GLY A 175 10.81 4.62 -0.93
C GLY A 175 9.54 4.54 -1.78
N LEU A 176 8.80 3.44 -1.68
CA LEU A 176 7.55 3.25 -2.41
C LEU A 176 6.44 4.20 -1.94
N THR A 177 6.49 4.70 -0.70
CA THR A 177 5.55 5.68 -0.16
C THR A 177 5.76 7.08 -0.75
N GLU A 178 7.01 7.55 -0.87
CA GLU A 178 7.27 8.84 -1.52
C GLU A 178 6.98 8.78 -3.02
N ILE A 179 7.35 7.69 -3.70
CA ILE A 179 7.02 7.50 -5.12
C ILE A 179 5.49 7.44 -5.35
N SER A 180 4.75 6.75 -4.47
CA SER A 180 3.29 6.72 -4.45
C SER A 180 2.67 8.12 -4.37
N LYS A 181 3.21 8.99 -3.49
CA LYS A 181 2.78 10.39 -3.36
C LYS A 181 3.06 11.19 -4.64
N THR A 182 4.27 11.09 -5.19
CA THR A 182 4.67 11.78 -6.44
C THR A 182 3.79 11.37 -7.62
N ILE A 183 3.65 10.06 -7.89
CA ILE A 183 2.82 9.54 -8.98
C ILE A 183 1.34 9.94 -8.79
N THR A 184 0.84 9.98 -7.55
CA THR A 184 -0.52 10.45 -7.24
C THR A 184 -0.69 11.95 -7.51
N ALA A 185 0.31 12.77 -7.22
CA ALA A 185 0.31 14.20 -7.52
C ALA A 185 0.33 14.48 -9.04
N LEU A 186 1.21 13.79 -9.78
CA LEU A 186 1.33 13.90 -11.25
C LEU A 186 0.02 13.46 -11.94
N ASN A 187 -0.55 12.33 -11.53
CA ASN A 187 -1.86 11.88 -12.04
C ASN A 187 -2.99 12.90 -11.74
N ARG A 188 -2.89 13.66 -10.64
CA ARG A 188 -3.86 14.73 -10.32
C ARG A 188 -3.66 15.97 -11.21
N GLN A 189 -2.41 16.36 -11.49
CA GLN A 189 -2.08 17.47 -12.38
C GLN A 189 -2.50 17.17 -13.82
N ASN A 190 -2.16 16.00 -14.37
CA ASN A 190 -2.51 15.62 -15.74
C ASN A 190 -4.04 15.56 -15.96
N ARG A 191 -4.82 15.16 -14.94
CA ARG A 191 -6.29 15.21 -14.96
C ARG A 191 -6.86 16.63 -15.01
N ILE A 192 -6.17 17.62 -14.42
CA ILE A 192 -6.60 19.03 -14.45
C ILE A 192 -6.34 19.61 -15.85
N ILE A 193 -5.15 19.39 -16.41
CA ILE A 193 -4.74 19.89 -17.73
C ILE A 193 -5.69 19.37 -18.83
N VAL A 194 -5.85 18.04 -18.93
CA VAL A 194 -6.78 17.41 -19.89
C VAL A 194 -8.25 17.81 -19.63
N GLY A 195 -8.58 18.21 -18.40
CA GLY A 195 -9.87 18.79 -18.04
C GLY A 195 -10.06 20.21 -18.58
N GLN A 196 -9.00 21.02 -18.65
CA GLN A 196 -9.04 22.37 -19.21
C GLN A 196 -9.12 22.37 -20.74
N ASP A 197 -8.34 21.52 -21.42
CA ASP A 197 -8.38 21.40 -22.90
C ASP A 197 -9.79 21.04 -23.41
N ARG A 198 -10.53 20.22 -22.65
CA ARG A 198 -11.92 19.86 -22.97
C ARG A 198 -12.93 21.00 -22.78
N ASN A 199 -12.60 22.00 -21.97
CA ASN A 199 -13.48 23.14 -21.70
C ASN A 199 -13.33 24.29 -22.71
N GLU A 200 -12.28 24.28 -23.55
CA GLU A 200 -12.03 25.32 -24.56
C GLU A 200 -13.07 25.34 -25.70
N TYR A 201 -13.94 24.32 -25.77
CA TYR A 201 -15.13 24.31 -26.62
C TYR A 201 -16.18 25.39 -26.26
N ASN A 202 -16.07 26.07 -25.11
CA ASN A 202 -16.82 27.30 -24.82
C ASN A 202 -16.22 28.53 -25.53
N LYS A 203 -15.84 28.37 -26.81
CA LYS A 203 -15.48 29.50 -27.67
C LYS A 203 -16.76 30.27 -27.99
N VAL A 204 -16.96 31.39 -27.29
CA VAL A 204 -18.13 32.25 -27.44
C VAL A 204 -18.34 32.59 -28.91
N GLU A 205 -19.45 32.14 -29.48
CA GLU A 205 -19.93 32.65 -30.77
C GLU A 205 -20.33 34.12 -30.56
N ASN A 206 -19.61 35.02 -31.23
CA ASN A 206 -19.97 36.42 -31.28
C ASN A 206 -21.29 36.55 -32.06
N ASN A 207 -22.40 36.59 -31.33
CA ASN A 207 -23.71 36.93 -31.85
C ASN A 207 -23.75 38.43 -32.19
N ASP A 208 -23.07 38.83 -33.26
CA ASP A 208 -23.11 40.17 -33.86
C ASP A 208 -24.45 40.43 -34.60
N GLU A 209 -25.56 39.95 -34.03
CA GLU A 209 -26.94 40.21 -34.47
C GLU A 209 -27.68 41.11 -33.46
N ARG A 210 -27.15 42.31 -33.25
CA ARG A 210 -27.93 43.46 -32.77
C ARG A 210 -27.78 44.64 -33.71
N SER A 211 -28.67 44.70 -34.69
CA SER A 211 -28.84 45.85 -35.58
C SER A 211 -29.12 47.12 -34.80
N LEU A 212 -28.33 48.16 -35.06
CA LEU A 212 -28.63 49.52 -34.62
C LEU A 212 -29.77 50.09 -35.50
N ASP A 213 -31.02 50.01 -35.00
CA ASP A 213 -32.06 51.05 -35.23
C ASP A 213 -33.41 50.67 -34.58
N ASN A 214 -33.76 51.32 -33.47
CA ASN A 214 -34.90 52.25 -33.43
C ASN A 214 -35.01 52.95 -32.06
N GLU A 215 -35.32 54.24 -32.09
CA GLU A 215 -35.71 54.98 -30.90
C GLU A 215 -37.14 54.60 -30.47
N ARG A 216 -37.34 54.29 -29.19
CA ARG A 216 -38.60 54.60 -28.50
C ARG A 216 -38.45 54.61 -26.99
N THR A 217 -38.54 55.82 -26.43
CA THR A 217 -38.71 56.06 -25.00
C THR A 217 -40.15 55.77 -24.57
N ASP A 218 -40.33 54.81 -23.67
CA ASP A 218 -41.50 54.75 -22.79
C ASP A 218 -41.02 54.46 -21.36
N LEU A 219 -41.07 55.47 -20.51
CA LEU A 219 -40.68 55.41 -19.09
C LEU A 219 -41.92 55.18 -18.24
N HIS A 220 -41.91 54.13 -17.42
CA HIS A 220 -42.88 53.96 -16.34
C HIS A 220 -42.18 53.91 -14.98
N ASP A 221 -42.33 55.01 -14.23
CA ASP A 221 -42.02 55.11 -12.80
C ASP A 221 -43.05 54.31 -11.97
N GLY A 222 -42.64 53.77 -10.82
CA GLY A 222 -43.35 52.64 -10.21
C GLY A 222 -42.94 52.19 -8.81
N GLY A 223 -42.84 53.12 -7.84
CA GLY A 223 -43.16 52.79 -6.44
C GLY A 223 -42.11 52.03 -5.61
N ARG A 224 -41.29 52.78 -4.87
CA ARG A 224 -40.41 52.30 -3.79
C ARG A 224 -41.20 51.78 -2.58
N LEU A 225 -40.97 50.53 -2.16
CA LEU A 225 -41.21 50.04 -0.79
C LEU A 225 -39.97 49.33 -0.23
N GLN A 226 -39.98 49.07 1.09
CA GLN A 226 -38.76 48.86 1.89
C GLN A 226 -38.35 47.38 2.07
N PRO A 227 -37.06 47.11 2.36
CA PRO A 227 -36.59 45.77 2.72
C PRO A 227 -37.16 45.31 4.07
N SER A 228 -37.44 44.01 4.19
CA SER A 228 -37.86 43.38 5.44
C SER A 228 -36.67 43.10 6.36
N GLU A 229 -36.75 43.57 7.60
CA GLU A 229 -35.80 43.25 8.67
C GLU A 229 -35.85 41.76 9.05
N SER A 230 -34.87 41.28 9.82
CA SER A 230 -34.80 39.90 10.31
C SER A 230 -34.42 39.88 11.78
N GLU A 231 -35.41 39.78 12.66
CA GLU A 231 -35.19 39.51 14.08
C GLU A 231 -35.92 38.25 14.57
N THR A 232 -35.31 37.65 15.59
CA THR A 232 -35.63 36.37 16.21
C THR A 232 -36.95 36.35 16.98
N SER A 233 -37.61 35.19 17.04
CA SER A 233 -38.02 34.60 18.33
C SER A 233 -38.38 33.11 18.27
N THR A 234 -38.08 32.43 19.37
CA THR A 234 -38.30 30.99 19.63
C THR A 234 -39.73 30.70 20.12
N ALA A 235 -40.39 29.65 19.61
CA ALA A 235 -41.48 28.96 20.34
C ALA A 235 -41.69 27.51 19.87
N ALA A 236 -42.00 26.63 20.82
CA ALA A 236 -42.12 25.17 20.68
C ALA A 236 -43.44 24.65 20.08
N GLY A 237 -43.48 23.37 19.68
CA GLY A 237 -44.64 22.51 19.98
C GLY A 237 -45.02 21.39 18.99
N SER A 238 -44.80 20.13 19.39
CA SER A 238 -45.51 18.90 18.92
C SER A 238 -45.30 18.46 17.44
N ASP A 239 -45.52 17.20 17.01
CA ASP A 239 -45.91 15.97 17.74
C ASP A 239 -45.36 14.66 17.10
N VAL A 240 -45.49 13.54 17.83
CA VAL A 240 -45.56 12.10 17.45
C VAL A 240 -45.01 11.61 16.09
N GLY A 241 -44.16 10.56 16.12
CA GLY A 241 -43.64 9.87 14.92
C GLY A 241 -43.32 8.35 15.01
N GLN A 242 -43.80 7.66 16.05
CA GLN A 242 -43.74 6.19 16.31
C GLN A 242 -42.43 5.40 16.04
N ILE A 243 -41.91 4.79 17.13
CA ILE A 243 -41.00 3.64 17.09
C ILE A 243 -41.78 2.38 16.68
N ARG A 244 -41.15 1.48 15.91
CA ARG A 244 -41.51 0.05 15.87
C ARG A 244 -40.31 -0.81 16.23
N SER A 245 -40.46 -1.56 17.31
CA SER A 245 -39.59 -2.65 17.70
C SER A 245 -40.30 -3.95 17.34
N ASP A 246 -39.60 -4.90 16.73
CA ASP A 246 -39.94 -6.32 16.75
C ASP A 246 -38.62 -7.11 16.81
N GLU A 247 -38.34 -7.72 17.96
CA GLU A 247 -37.22 -8.65 18.15
C GLU A 247 -37.77 -10.08 18.09
N GLU A 248 -37.28 -10.91 17.17
CA GLU A 248 -37.48 -12.36 17.26
C GLU A 248 -36.26 -12.99 17.96
N ARG A 249 -36.51 -13.76 19.03
CA ARG A 249 -35.50 -14.36 19.91
C ARG A 249 -35.50 -15.89 19.76
N VAL A 250 -34.56 -16.54 20.46
CA VAL A 250 -34.42 -18.01 20.65
C VAL A 250 -33.68 -18.69 19.47
N SER A 251 -32.75 -19.63 19.68
CA SER A 251 -32.39 -20.35 20.92
C SER A 251 -30.91 -20.27 21.29
N GLU A 252 -30.63 -20.27 22.59
CA GLU A 252 -29.38 -20.80 23.14
C GLU A 252 -29.36 -22.33 23.00
N GLY A 253 -28.16 -22.92 22.92
CA GLY A 253 -27.96 -24.37 22.89
C GLY A 253 -26.67 -24.74 23.59
N THR A 254 -26.75 -25.48 24.69
CA THR A 254 -25.62 -25.69 25.60
C THR A 254 -24.76 -26.91 25.22
N SER A 255 -23.46 -26.63 25.00
CA SER A 255 -22.27 -27.47 25.08
C SER A 255 -22.42 -28.99 25.31
N GLN A 256 -21.76 -29.78 24.46
CA GLN A 256 -21.14 -31.06 24.81
C GLN A 256 -19.71 -31.11 24.24
N SER A 257 -18.73 -31.36 25.11
CA SER A 257 -17.34 -31.73 24.78
C SER A 257 -17.12 -33.20 25.17
N PRO A 258 -15.90 -33.77 25.11
CA PRO A 258 -14.77 -33.54 24.20
C PRO A 258 -14.36 -34.84 23.48
N LEU A 259 -13.55 -34.75 22.42
CA LEU A 259 -12.68 -35.88 22.01
C LEU A 259 -11.27 -35.39 21.67
N LEU A 260 -10.36 -35.60 22.62
CA LEU A 260 -8.92 -35.69 22.37
C LEU A 260 -8.62 -37.06 21.75
N GLN A 261 -7.79 -37.12 20.70
CA GLN A 261 -7.12 -38.38 20.36
C GLN A 261 -5.77 -38.14 19.66
N SER A 262 -4.71 -38.30 20.45
CA SER A 262 -3.33 -38.59 20.06
C SER A 262 -2.75 -39.52 21.14
N PRO A 263 -1.66 -40.28 20.88
CA PRO A 263 -0.99 -40.56 19.61
C PRO A 263 -1.44 -41.97 19.12
N ASP A 264 -0.68 -42.95 18.61
CA ASP A 264 0.76 -43.12 18.34
C ASP A 264 1.01 -44.31 17.37
N GLU A 265 2.30 -44.62 17.14
CA GLU A 265 2.88 -45.90 16.71
C GLU A 265 2.48 -46.50 15.34
N GLY A 266 3.33 -46.20 14.34
CA GLY A 266 4.36 -47.19 14.04
C GLY A 266 4.20 -48.06 12.78
N ARG A 267 5.00 -47.76 11.75
CA ARG A 267 5.73 -48.81 11.02
C ARG A 267 7.02 -48.31 10.37
N THR A 268 8.15 -48.79 10.87
CA THR A 268 9.42 -48.84 10.13
C THR A 268 9.48 -50.19 9.39
N ASP A 269 9.51 -50.18 8.06
CA ASP A 269 9.85 -51.37 7.27
C ASP A 269 11.29 -51.25 6.76
N THR A 270 12.24 -51.68 7.60
CA THR A 270 13.66 -51.83 7.23
C THR A 270 13.83 -53.09 6.39
N ALA A 271 14.18 -52.95 5.11
CA ALA A 271 14.53 -54.07 4.24
C ALA A 271 16.06 -54.24 4.15
N LEU A 272 16.63 -55.12 4.98
CA LEU A 272 18.02 -55.60 4.84
C LEU A 272 18.14 -56.66 3.73
N GLY A 273 19.31 -56.70 3.07
CA GLY A 273 19.83 -57.94 2.45
C GLY A 273 20.51 -57.76 1.09
N GLY A 274 21.82 -57.96 1.01
CA GLY A 274 22.56 -57.89 -0.26
C GLY A 274 24.09 -57.95 -0.15
N SER A 275 24.65 -58.94 0.55
CA SER A 275 26.11 -59.12 0.64
C SER A 275 26.67 -60.04 -0.46
N GLY A 276 27.83 -59.68 -1.01
CA GLY A 276 28.59 -60.45 -2.00
C GLY A 276 29.17 -59.53 -3.09
N THR A 277 30.47 -59.53 -3.41
CA THR A 277 31.58 -60.41 -2.95
C THR A 277 32.84 -59.61 -2.66
#